data_AF-A0A0D6LCH2-F1
#
_entry.id   AF-A0A0D6LCH2-F1
#
_cell.length_a   1.000
_cell.length_b   1.000
_cell.length_c   1.000
_cell.angle_alpha   90.00
_cell.angle_beta   90.00
_cell.angle_gamma   90.00
#
_symmetry.space_group_name_H-M   'P 1'
#
loop_
_entity.id
_entity.type
_entity.pdbx_description
1 polymer ?
#
loop_
_entity_poly.entity_id
_entity_poly.type
_entity_poly.pdbx_seq_one_letter_code
_entity_poly.pdbx_strand_id
1 'polypeptide(L)'
;LKTSFTCGTQRFNFSFVPRSYLQCSSSQVAKVTGGTAAKLSKIRVITKNIARILTVIHQTQKQELRKLYAKSKRKPVDLRKKKTRAIRRQLTCHERKLRTAKERAKQRAFPRRVFAVKA
;
A
#
# COMPACT_ATOMS: atom_id res chain seq x y z
N LEU A 1 20.49 -22.46 -8.03
CA LEU A 1 21.18 -21.26 -8.55
C LEU A 1 20.91 -20.09 -7.61
N LYS A 2 21.90 -19.73 -6.79
CA LYS A 2 21.81 -18.69 -5.75
C LYS A 2 22.02 -17.33 -6.42
N THR A 3 20.99 -16.50 -6.52
CA THR A 3 21.14 -15.09 -6.88
C THR A 3 21.35 -14.28 -5.61
N SER A 4 22.60 -13.95 -5.31
CA SER A 4 23.00 -13.06 -4.22
C SER A 4 23.10 -11.62 -4.71
N PHE A 5 22.14 -10.77 -4.33
CA PHE A 5 22.30 -9.31 -4.36
C PHE A 5 22.80 -8.86 -2.97
N THR A 6 24.03 -8.36 -2.91
CA THR A 6 24.60 -7.72 -1.73
C THR A 6 24.52 -6.20 -1.90
N CYS A 7 23.69 -5.55 -1.09
CA CYS A 7 23.82 -4.13 -0.77
C CYS A 7 23.40 -3.94 0.69
N GLY A 8 24.33 -3.46 1.51
CA GLY A 8 24.07 -2.75 2.77
C GLY A 8 23.32 -3.51 3.86
N THR A 9 24.08 -4.22 4.70
CA THR A 9 23.88 -4.28 6.17
C THR A 9 22.44 -4.17 6.69
N GLN A 10 21.61 -5.17 6.42
CA GLN A 10 20.80 -5.87 7.42
C GLN A 10 20.39 -7.23 6.84
N ARG A 11 21.01 -8.31 7.32
CA ARG A 11 20.45 -9.66 7.15
C ARG A 11 19.20 -9.74 8.01
N PHE A 12 18.05 -9.35 7.46
CA PHE A 12 16.78 -9.76 8.04
C PHE A 12 16.60 -11.25 7.78
N ASN A 13 16.96 -12.07 8.78
CA ASN A 13 16.61 -13.48 8.80
C ASN A 13 15.08 -13.59 8.85
N PHE A 14 14.43 -13.66 7.67
CA PHE A 14 13.03 -14.09 7.54
C PHE A 14 12.94 -15.61 7.70
N SER A 15 13.45 -16.11 8.83
CA SER A 15 13.37 -17.51 9.21
C SER A 15 12.41 -17.67 10.37
N PHE A 16 11.18 -17.16 10.28
CA PHE A 16 10.19 -17.52 11.30
C PHE A 16 8.78 -17.53 10.78
N VAL A 17 8.55 -18.46 9.86
CA VAL A 17 7.19 -18.85 9.53
C VAL A 17 6.97 -20.39 9.55
N PRO A 18 7.96 -21.33 9.68
CA PRO A 18 7.76 -22.78 9.41
C PRO A 18 6.84 -23.54 10.36
N ARG A 19 6.58 -23.03 11.56
CA ARG A 19 5.98 -23.86 12.62
C ARG A 19 4.44 -23.85 12.63
N SER A 20 3.81 -22.75 12.22
CA SER A 20 2.35 -22.63 12.24
C SER A 20 1.66 -23.41 11.12
N TYR A 21 2.27 -23.49 9.94
CA TYR A 21 1.67 -24.24 8.81
C TYR A 21 1.81 -25.74 8.97
N LEU A 22 2.85 -26.21 9.66
CA LEU A 22 3.01 -27.63 9.99
C LEU A 22 1.91 -28.15 10.92
N GLN A 23 1.36 -27.29 11.78
CA GLN A 23 0.18 -27.63 12.61
C GLN A 23 -1.15 -27.56 11.84
N CYS A 24 -1.24 -26.69 10.83
CA CYS A 24 -2.41 -26.60 9.98
C CYS A 24 -2.55 -27.84 9.10
N SER A 25 -1.45 -28.31 8.49
CA SER A 25 -1.44 -29.50 7.64
C SER A 25 -1.86 -30.76 8.41
N SER A 26 -1.34 -30.98 9.62
CA SER A 26 -1.71 -32.13 10.44
C SER A 26 -3.19 -32.13 10.86
N SER A 27 -3.77 -30.96 11.11
CA SER A 27 -5.19 -30.83 11.47
C SER A 27 -6.12 -30.99 10.26
N GLN A 28 -5.67 -30.66 9.04
CA GLN A 28 -6.42 -30.90 7.82
C GLN A 28 -6.44 -32.37 7.40
N VAL A 29 -5.31 -33.09 7.56
CA VAL A 29 -5.28 -34.55 7.38
C VAL A 29 -6.26 -35.21 8.35
N ALA A 30 -6.26 -34.79 9.62
CA ALA A 30 -7.21 -35.28 10.63
C ALA A 30 -8.68 -34.96 10.28
N LYS A 31 -8.97 -33.90 9.53
CA LYS A 31 -10.33 -33.61 9.06
C LYS A 31 -10.81 -34.64 8.04
N VAL A 32 -9.93 -35.08 7.14
CA VAL A 32 -10.26 -36.08 6.10
C VAL A 32 -10.43 -37.46 6.71
N THR A 33 -9.62 -37.80 7.73
CA THR A 33 -9.64 -39.12 8.38
C THR A 33 -10.67 -39.24 9.52
N GLY A 34 -11.60 -38.28 9.69
CA GLY A 34 -12.63 -38.35 10.73
C GLY A 34 -12.10 -38.14 12.16
N GLY A 35 -11.06 -37.32 12.32
CA GLY A 35 -10.40 -37.07 13.60
C GLY A 35 -11.28 -36.36 14.65
N THR A 36 -10.78 -36.34 15.89
CA THR A 36 -11.53 -35.85 17.06
C THR A 36 -12.01 -34.40 16.92
N ALA A 37 -13.21 -34.10 17.42
CA ALA A 37 -13.82 -32.76 17.38
C ALA A 37 -12.91 -31.65 17.97
N ALA A 38 -12.12 -31.99 18.99
CA ALA A 38 -11.15 -31.08 19.61
C ALA A 38 -9.98 -30.69 18.68
N LYS A 39 -9.63 -31.52 17.68
CA LYS A 39 -8.65 -31.16 16.64
C LYS A 39 -9.30 -30.31 15.54
N LEU A 40 -10.56 -30.57 15.21
CA LEU A 40 -11.31 -29.82 14.19
C LEU A 40 -11.61 -28.37 14.62
N SER A 41 -11.94 -28.15 15.90
CA SER A 41 -12.19 -26.82 16.44
C SER A 41 -10.97 -25.89 16.35
N LYS A 42 -9.76 -26.45 16.40
CA LYS A 42 -8.49 -25.71 16.30
C LYS A 42 -8.21 -25.15 14.90
N ILE A 43 -8.81 -25.71 13.85
CA ILE A 43 -8.57 -25.30 12.45
C ILE A 43 -8.87 -23.80 12.27
N ARG A 44 -10.02 -23.33 12.75
CA ARG A 44 -10.42 -21.91 12.63
C ARG A 44 -9.49 -20.97 13.40
N VAL A 45 -8.99 -21.41 14.56
CA VAL A 45 -8.06 -20.61 15.38
C VAL A 45 -6.71 -20.49 14.68
N ILE A 46 -6.18 -21.62 14.18
CA ILE A 46 -4.89 -21.66 13.48
C ILE A 46 -4.94 -20.83 12.20
N THR A 47 -5.99 -20.94 11.37
CA THR A 47 -6.08 -20.17 10.11
C THR A 47 -6.15 -18.67 10.36
N LYS A 48 -6.91 -18.22 11.37
CA LYS A 48 -6.95 -16.81 11.78
C LYS A 48 -5.59 -16.33 12.30
N ASN A 49 -4.88 -17.16 13.07
CA ASN A 49 -3.55 -16.80 13.58
C ASN A 49 -2.52 -16.68 12.45
N ILE A 50 -2.52 -17.61 11.48
CA ILE A 50 -1.66 -17.52 10.30
C ILE A 50 -1.95 -16.24 9.51
N ALA A 51 -3.23 -15.94 9.27
CA ALA A 51 -3.62 -14.71 8.57
C ALA A 51 -3.15 -13.44 9.30
N ARG A 52 -3.23 -13.41 10.64
CA ARG A 52 -2.72 -12.29 11.46
C ARG A 52 -1.21 -12.12 11.30
N ILE A 53 -0.44 -13.20 11.42
CA ILE A 53 1.03 -13.17 11.28
C ILE A 53 1.43 -12.67 9.88
N LEU A 54 0.81 -13.21 8.83
CA LEU A 54 1.06 -12.76 7.46
C LEU A 54 0.70 -11.29 7.27
N THR A 55 -0.41 -10.84 7.88
CA THR A 55 -0.81 -9.42 7.82
C THR A 55 0.25 -8.52 8.45
N VAL A 56 0.79 -8.88 9.61
CA VAL A 56 1.87 -8.12 10.27
C VAL A 56 3.13 -8.09 9.40
N ILE A 57 3.56 -9.24 8.85
CA ILE A 57 4.72 -9.33 7.95
C ILE A 57 4.53 -8.44 6.71
N HIS A 58 3.35 -8.49 6.08
CA HIS A 58 3.07 -7.67 4.91
C HIS A 58 3.00 -6.17 5.25
N GLN A 59 2.49 -5.82 6.44
CA GLN A 59 2.47 -4.45 6.91
C GLN A 59 3.89 -3.89 7.10
N THR A 60 4.77 -4.62 7.78
CA THR A 60 6.16 -4.19 8.04
C THR A 60 6.95 -4.05 6.74
N GLN A 61 6.90 -5.07 5.87
CA GLN A 61 7.55 -5.04 4.56
C GLN A 61 7.07 -3.84 3.72
N LYS A 62 5.76 -3.59 3.67
CA LYS A 62 5.21 -2.46 2.89
C LYS A 62 5.57 -1.11 3.50
N GLN A 63 5.71 -1.02 4.82
CA GLN A 63 6.18 0.19 5.51
C GLN A 63 7.65 0.48 5.19
N GLU A 64 8.51 -0.53 5.18
CA GLU A 64 9.91 -0.41 4.79
C GLU A 64 10.06 0.04 3.32
N LEU A 65 9.31 -0.59 2.40
CA LEU A 65 9.30 -0.18 1.00
C LEU A 65 8.82 1.26 0.81
N ARG A 66 7.86 1.72 1.61
CA ARG A 66 7.40 3.12 1.59
C ARG A 66 8.49 4.10 2.04
N LYS A 67 9.30 3.73 3.03
CA LYS A 67 10.46 4.52 3.48
C LYS A 67 11.52 4.60 2.37
N LEU A 68 11.86 3.45 1.78
CA LEU A 68 12.86 3.36 0.72
C LEU A 68 12.48 4.18 -0.53
N TYR A 69 11.22 4.08 -0.97
CA TYR A 69 10.71 4.82 -2.14
C TYR A 69 10.02 6.14 -1.77
N ALA A 70 10.30 6.76 -0.62
CA ALA A 70 9.63 7.99 -0.20
C ALA A 70 9.89 9.14 -1.18
N LYS A 71 11.16 9.34 -1.55
CA LYS A 71 11.63 10.47 -2.39
C LYS A 71 11.85 10.10 -3.86
N SER A 72 11.63 8.84 -4.25
CA SER A 72 11.83 8.42 -5.63
C SER A 72 10.73 8.97 -6.55
N LYS A 73 11.13 9.45 -7.74
CA LYS A 73 10.20 9.93 -8.78
C LYS A 73 9.31 8.79 -9.31
N ARG A 74 9.87 7.58 -9.44
CA ARG A 74 9.17 6.39 -9.97
C ARG A 74 8.96 5.39 -8.85
N LYS A 75 7.68 5.20 -8.48
CA LYS A 75 7.26 4.19 -7.48
C LYS A 75 6.58 3.00 -8.16
N PRO A 76 6.74 1.77 -7.62
CA PRO A 76 5.95 0.61 -8.01
C PRO A 76 4.44 0.91 -7.97
N VAL A 77 3.66 0.23 -8.80
CA VAL A 77 2.21 0.49 -8.95
C VAL A 77 1.45 0.32 -7.62
N ASP A 78 1.86 -0.63 -6.79
CA ASP A 78 1.22 -0.95 -5.50
C ASP A 78 1.39 0.13 -4.42
N LEU A 79 2.42 0.96 -4.55
CA LEU A 79 2.72 2.04 -3.61
C LEU A 79 2.15 3.39 -4.07
N ARG A 80 1.57 3.45 -5.28
CA ARG A 80 0.92 4.68 -5.76
C ARG A 80 -0.36 4.94 -4.98
N LYS A 81 -0.75 6.22 -4.89
CA LYS A 81 -2.02 6.62 -4.27
C LYS A 81 -3.18 5.93 -5.01
N LYS A 82 -4.04 5.22 -4.27
CA LYS A 82 -5.23 4.59 -4.84
C LYS A 82 -6.28 5.67 -5.11
N LYS A 83 -6.37 6.10 -6.36
CA LYS A 83 -7.37 7.04 -6.89
C LYS A 83 -7.95 6.47 -8.19
N THR A 84 -9.07 6.98 -8.64
CA THR A 84 -9.65 6.60 -9.94
C THR A 84 -8.68 6.92 -11.07
N ARG A 85 -8.81 6.21 -12.20
CA ARG A 85 -7.97 6.41 -13.39
C ARG A 85 -8.06 7.85 -13.89
N ALA A 86 -9.27 8.42 -13.94
CA ALA A 86 -9.51 9.79 -14.36
C ALA A 86 -8.69 10.79 -13.52
N ILE A 87 -8.78 10.72 -12.18
CA ILE A 87 -8.05 11.63 -11.29
C ILE A 87 -6.54 11.49 -11.43
N ARG A 88 -6.01 10.28 -11.69
CA ARG A 88 -4.56 10.09 -11.91
C ARG A 88 -4.05 10.70 -13.22
N ARG A 89 -4.94 10.93 -14.20
CA ARG A 89 -4.59 11.49 -15.52
C ARG A 89 -4.88 12.98 -15.63
N GLN A 90 -5.59 13.56 -14.65
CA GLN A 90 -5.82 15.00 -14.59
C GLN A 90 -4.51 15.76 -14.40
N LEU A 91 -4.50 17.01 -14.88
CA LEU A 91 -3.42 17.96 -14.65
C LEU A 91 -3.20 18.20 -13.16
N THR A 92 -1.96 18.48 -12.78
CA THR A 92 -1.63 18.86 -11.40
C THR A 92 -2.24 20.21 -11.05
N CYS A 93 -2.42 20.48 -9.75
CA CYS A 93 -2.97 21.75 -9.29
C CYS A 93 -2.10 22.95 -9.73
N HIS A 94 -0.78 22.75 -9.83
CA HIS A 94 0.14 23.76 -10.33
C HIS A 94 -0.09 24.03 -11.81
N GLU A 95 -0.05 23.00 -12.66
CA GLU A 95 -0.27 23.13 -14.11
C GLU A 95 -1.61 23.78 -14.42
N ARG A 96 -2.68 23.36 -13.73
CA ARG A 96 -4.02 23.96 -13.88
C ARG A 96 -4.08 25.44 -13.48
N LYS A 97 -3.20 25.88 -12.59
CA LYS A 97 -3.10 27.28 -12.14
C LYS A 97 -2.14 28.12 -12.99
N LEU A 98 -1.37 27.51 -13.89
CA LEU A 98 -0.48 28.25 -14.76
C LEU A 98 -1.30 29.20 -15.65
N ARG A 99 -0.85 30.45 -15.73
CA ARG A 99 -1.44 31.54 -16.51
C ARG A 99 -0.33 32.18 -17.31
N THR A 100 -0.63 32.59 -18.54
CA THR A 100 0.35 33.28 -19.39
C THR A 100 0.73 34.63 -18.78
N ALA A 101 1.91 35.16 -19.12
CA ALA A 101 2.34 36.48 -18.66
C ALA A 101 1.33 37.58 -19.03
N LYS A 102 0.78 37.49 -20.24
CA LYS A 102 -0.27 38.39 -20.75
C LYS A 102 -1.56 38.32 -19.92
N GLU A 103 -2.03 37.12 -19.62
CA GLU A 103 -3.24 36.95 -18.81
C GLU A 103 -3.04 37.46 -17.38
N ARG A 104 -1.87 37.22 -16.78
CA ARG A 104 -1.52 37.73 -15.45
C ARG A 104 -1.47 39.26 -15.40
N ALA A 105 -0.90 39.90 -16.42
CA ALA A 105 -0.89 41.35 -16.54
C ALA A 105 -2.33 41.91 -16.63
N LYS A 106 -3.18 41.28 -17.46
CA LYS A 106 -4.60 41.65 -17.59
C LYS A 106 -5.37 41.51 -16.26
N GLN A 107 -5.17 40.42 -15.54
CA GLN A 107 -5.79 40.19 -14.23
C GLN A 107 -5.36 41.22 -13.17
N ARG A 108 -4.09 41.65 -13.21
CA ARG A 108 -3.57 42.71 -12.33
C ARG A 108 -4.14 44.08 -12.70
N ALA A 109 -4.21 44.38 -13.99
CA ALA A 109 -4.72 45.66 -14.49
C ALA A 109 -6.23 45.82 -14.22
N PHE A 110 -7.01 44.75 -14.42
CA PHE A 110 -8.48 44.78 -14.33
C PHE A 110 -9.01 43.68 -13.40
N PRO A 111 -8.85 43.82 -12.07
CA PRO A 111 -9.46 42.91 -11.13
C PRO A 111 -10.99 43.06 -11.17
N ARG A 112 -11.71 41.94 -11.06
CA ARG A 112 -13.18 41.96 -10.99
C ARG A 112 -13.59 42.63 -9.67
N ARG A 113 -14.17 43.83 -9.76
CA ARG A 113 -14.67 44.58 -8.60
C ARG A 113 -16.11 44.16 -8.30
N VAL A 114 -16.47 44.12 -7.02
CA VAL A 114 -17.85 43.94 -6.60
C VAL A 114 -18.51 45.31 -6.59
N PHE A 115 -19.64 45.45 -7.27
CA PHE A 115 -20.45 46.68 -7.30
C PHE A 115 -21.93 46.33 -7.30
N ALA A 116 -22.76 47.26 -6.84
CA ALA A 116 -24.21 47.18 -6.89
C ALA A 116 -24.74 48.37 -7.67
N VAL A 117 -25.84 48.17 -8.39
CA VAL A 117 -26.56 49.24 -9.07
C VAL A 117 -27.76 49.60 -8.23
N LYS A 118 -27.88 50.87 -7.87
CA LYS A 118 -29.04 51.41 -7.17
C LYS A 118 -30.25 51.33 -8.10
N ALA A 119 -31.38 50.85 -7.58
CA ALA A 119 -32.66 50.87 -8.27
C ALA A 119 -33.17 52.31 -8.45
#